data_AF-A0A914UQD9-F1
#
_entry.id   AF-A0A914UQD9-F1
#
_cell.length_a   1.000
_cell.length_b   1.000
_cell.length_c   1.000
_cell.angle_alpha   90.00
_cell.angle_beta   90.00
_cell.angle_gamma   90.00
#
_symmetry.space_group_name_H-M   'P 1'
#
loop_
_entity.id
_entity.type
_entity.pdbx_description
1 polymer ?
#
loop_
_entity_poly.entity_id
_entity_poly.type
_entity_poly.pdbx_seq_one_letter_code
_entity_poly.pdbx_strand_id
1 'polypeptide(L)'
;MDEKSRFSNILNIAHKSRMCGHRFRISQVVCHSVLPLLLTASQYGKKTGSDSSSELILWKVYPVGPLCKSGGVRELARVTSNSAKAFTGLAWVPAILPSSTLGSVCNSPSSCFVASDGLGLRVYQAVVDARGLLAEIYSGKTRAASASSSSEHEDDVPAKRALHDTFTVVSTQSTAKPGCVLQLAQLSDAAYNSESVLLLHVFHERLIVGEIQDSHDRPAHSTPEGHRCEVAVIDRSKSAVFSDCYYVVLIEKDGAFAKVHMWSLEISSQPAAPIKRHSRFTNSGHLSSPETDKNDFFPTAEPHTPSAAQLFIASEKVCTQILSLPEGVVLLEASPAAGHLSSSSLYPACRAPYVLMTACSDDHVRFWRCCKDDMGVYSFREWRMISDTIDSAIEMDGVILGVASAHSSRLACAYEPAGTVHHHRPGQETMEKLSVEIAVYECESTGGVEWTREDSLHLRDIVIPRGTHVRLGDFDFNDVK
;
A
#
# COMPACT_ATOMS: atom_id res chain seq x y z
N MET A 1 6.56 47.05 4.44
CA MET A 1 6.57 47.51 3.05
C MET A 1 7.20 48.88 3.06
N ASP A 2 8.20 49.10 2.23
CA ASP A 2 8.95 50.36 2.18
C ASP A 2 8.08 51.44 1.49
N GLU A 3 7.84 52.56 2.15
CA GLU A 3 6.91 53.62 1.71
C GLU A 3 7.35 54.33 0.41
N LYS A 4 8.53 53.99 -0.13
CA LYS A 4 9.07 54.52 -1.39
C LYS A 4 9.05 53.51 -2.56
N SER A 5 8.38 52.37 -2.40
CA SER A 5 8.29 51.37 -3.47
C SER A 5 7.37 51.84 -4.61
N ARG A 6 7.84 51.76 -5.87
CA ARG A 6 7.06 52.06 -7.09
C ARG A 6 6.03 50.99 -7.44
N PHE A 7 5.96 49.92 -6.67
CA PHE A 7 5.07 48.79 -6.90
C PHE A 7 3.90 48.89 -5.91
N SER A 8 2.70 49.19 -6.42
CA SER A 8 1.49 49.35 -5.62
C SER A 8 0.60 48.10 -5.61
N ASN A 9 0.70 47.23 -6.61
CA ASN A 9 -0.19 46.08 -6.79
C ASN A 9 0.58 44.80 -7.11
N ILE A 10 0.26 43.71 -6.41
CA ILE A 10 0.73 42.36 -6.72
C ILE A 10 -0.26 41.74 -7.72
N LEU A 11 0.15 41.56 -8.98
CA LEU A 11 -0.70 41.01 -10.04
C LEU A 11 -0.83 39.47 -9.97
N ASN A 12 0.20 38.77 -9.49
CA ASN A 12 0.20 37.32 -9.31
C ASN A 12 1.30 36.91 -8.32
N ILE A 13 1.04 35.90 -7.48
CA ILE A 13 2.02 35.25 -6.62
C ILE A 13 2.34 33.89 -7.23
N ALA A 14 3.52 33.78 -7.85
CA ALA A 14 4.05 32.49 -8.30
C ALA A 14 5.11 31.99 -7.32
N HIS A 15 4.96 30.77 -6.82
CA HIS A 15 5.96 30.14 -5.96
C HIS A 15 7.27 29.89 -6.73
N LYS A 16 8.38 30.52 -6.32
CA LYS A 16 9.74 30.27 -6.85
C LYS A 16 10.20 28.82 -6.59
N SER A 17 9.67 28.20 -5.54
CA SER A 17 9.83 26.78 -5.23
C SER A 17 8.48 26.25 -4.78
N ARG A 18 7.93 25.29 -5.53
CA ARG A 18 6.75 24.53 -5.10
C ARG A 18 7.10 23.85 -3.78
N MET A 19 6.37 24.16 -2.70
CA MET A 19 6.36 23.28 -1.54
C MET A 19 5.71 21.98 -2.00
N CYS A 20 6.36 20.86 -1.72
CA CYS A 20 5.90 19.50 -2.01
C CYS A 20 4.40 19.31 -1.73
N GLY A 21 3.72 18.45 -2.50
CA GLY A 21 2.29 18.18 -2.27
C GLY A 21 1.47 17.97 -3.53
N HIS A 22 0.23 17.52 -3.35
CA HIS A 22 -0.72 17.33 -4.45
C HIS A 22 -1.15 18.65 -5.07
N ARG A 23 -1.45 18.62 -6.38
CA ARG A 23 -2.13 19.75 -7.06
C ARG A 23 -3.61 19.80 -6.74
N PHE A 24 -4.18 18.66 -6.31
CA PHE A 24 -5.61 18.44 -6.16
C PHE A 24 -5.93 17.92 -4.75
N ARG A 25 -7.23 17.86 -4.42
CA ARG A 25 -7.68 17.33 -3.13
C ARG A 25 -7.23 15.88 -2.97
N ILE A 26 -6.66 15.57 -1.82
CA ILE A 26 -6.24 14.21 -1.47
C ILE A 26 -7.50 13.34 -1.37
N SER A 27 -7.51 12.24 -2.12
CA SER A 27 -8.60 11.27 -2.12
C SER A 27 -8.30 10.07 -1.21
N GLN A 28 -7.03 9.71 -1.06
CA GLN A 28 -6.62 8.57 -0.24
C GLN A 28 -5.25 8.80 0.39
N VAL A 29 -5.09 8.29 1.61
CA VAL A 29 -3.82 8.28 2.37
C VAL A 29 -3.61 6.87 2.89
N VAL A 30 -2.48 6.24 2.58
CA VAL A 30 -2.16 4.88 3.02
C VAL A 30 -0.75 4.82 3.57
N CYS A 31 -0.63 4.56 4.87
CA CYS A 31 0.64 4.37 5.55
C CYS A 31 1.18 2.96 5.28
N HIS A 32 2.49 2.86 5.04
CA HIS A 32 3.14 1.56 5.10
C HIS A 32 3.14 1.11 6.56
N SER A 33 2.90 -0.18 6.78
CA SER A 33 2.79 -0.75 8.12
C SER A 33 4.11 -0.64 8.91
N VAL A 34 5.24 -1.10 8.36
CA VAL A 34 6.56 -1.03 9.05
C VAL A 34 7.41 0.18 8.65
N LEU A 35 7.65 0.37 7.35
CA LEU A 35 8.54 1.40 6.86
C LEU A 35 7.93 2.79 7.10
N PRO A 36 8.75 3.82 7.35
CA PRO A 36 8.27 5.19 7.51
C PRO A 36 7.95 5.80 6.15
N LEU A 37 7.01 5.17 5.43
CA LEU A 37 6.56 5.51 4.09
C LEU A 37 5.06 5.76 4.11
N LEU A 38 4.64 6.69 3.27
CA LEU A 38 3.25 7.09 3.12
C LEU A 38 2.95 7.26 1.64
N LEU A 39 1.85 6.68 1.17
CA LEU A 39 1.28 6.96 -0.14
C LEU A 39 0.11 7.92 0.04
N THR A 40 0.01 8.87 -0.87
CA THR A 40 -1.16 9.75 -0.95
C THR A 40 -1.57 9.88 -2.41
N ALA A 41 -2.86 9.80 -2.67
CA ALA A 41 -3.42 10.02 -3.99
C ALA A 41 -4.28 11.28 -4.02
N SER A 42 -4.32 11.92 -5.18
CA SER A 42 -5.26 12.99 -5.48
C SER A 42 -5.82 12.83 -6.89
N GLN A 43 -7.01 13.37 -7.09
CA GLN A 43 -7.75 13.25 -8.35
C GLN A 43 -8.34 14.59 -8.73
N TYR A 44 -8.38 14.83 -10.04
CA TYR A 44 -9.00 15.98 -10.65
C TYR A 44 -9.73 15.54 -11.91
N GLY A 45 -10.98 15.96 -12.03
CA GLY A 45 -11.77 15.68 -13.22
C GLY A 45 -13.26 15.87 -12.96
N LYS A 46 -13.97 16.46 -13.93
CA LYS A 46 -15.44 16.39 -13.99
C LYS A 46 -15.83 15.01 -14.51
N LYS A 47 -16.94 14.44 -14.03
CA LYS A 47 -17.51 13.16 -14.49
C LYS A 47 -17.75 13.08 -16.03
N THR A 48 -17.57 14.18 -16.78
CA THR A 48 -17.89 14.32 -18.21
C THR A 48 -16.85 15.11 -19.04
N GLY A 49 -15.64 15.39 -18.52
CA GLY A 49 -14.63 16.21 -19.21
C GLY A 49 -13.39 15.44 -19.68
N SER A 50 -12.77 15.87 -20.78
CA SER A 50 -11.55 15.28 -21.37
C SER A 50 -10.26 15.49 -20.57
N ASP A 51 -10.28 16.40 -19.59
CA ASP A 51 -9.15 16.67 -18.70
C ASP A 51 -9.38 16.06 -17.32
N SER A 52 -9.13 14.76 -17.22
CA SER A 52 -8.93 14.10 -15.92
C SER A 52 -7.45 13.91 -15.63
N SER A 53 -7.02 14.17 -14.40
CA SER A 53 -5.65 13.89 -13.95
C SER A 53 -5.66 13.37 -12.53
N SER A 54 -4.86 12.33 -12.28
CA SER A 54 -4.66 11.76 -10.95
C SER A 54 -3.17 11.76 -10.63
N GLU A 55 -2.85 11.96 -9.36
CA GLU A 55 -1.48 11.95 -8.85
C GLU A 55 -1.34 10.97 -7.70
N LEU A 56 -0.21 10.26 -7.67
CA LEU A 56 0.26 9.50 -6.53
C LEU A 56 1.59 10.09 -6.08
N ILE A 57 1.72 10.35 -4.78
CA ILE A 57 2.99 10.78 -4.19
C ILE A 57 3.42 9.76 -3.14
N LEU A 58 4.67 9.31 -3.28
CA LEU A 58 5.38 8.53 -2.30
C LEU A 58 6.15 9.48 -1.38
N TRP A 59 5.87 9.39 -0.08
CA TRP A 59 6.49 10.19 0.96
C TRP A 59 7.35 9.33 1.87
N LYS A 60 8.43 9.92 2.37
CA LYS A 60 9.15 9.45 3.55
C LYS A 60 8.70 10.25 4.76
N VAL A 61 8.31 9.55 5.81
CA VAL A 61 7.98 10.12 7.11
C VAL A 61 9.23 10.18 7.96
N TYR A 62 9.47 11.31 8.60
CA TYR A 62 10.48 11.47 9.64
C TYR A 62 9.74 11.65 10.96
N PRO A 63 9.89 10.74 11.93
CA PRO A 63 9.16 10.81 13.18
C PRO A 63 9.51 12.12 13.90
N VAL A 64 8.46 12.76 14.41
CA VAL A 64 8.59 13.85 15.38
C VAL A 64 8.48 13.20 16.76
N GLY A 65 9.44 13.46 17.62
CA GLY A 65 9.42 12.89 18.97
C GLY A 65 10.33 13.66 19.92
N PRO A 66 10.41 13.25 21.18
CA PRO A 66 11.23 13.94 22.19
C PRO A 66 12.69 14.11 21.77
N LEU A 67 13.20 13.17 20.97
CA LEU A 67 14.58 13.14 20.45
C LEU A 67 14.74 13.79 19.07
N CYS A 68 13.64 14.09 18.36
CA CYS A 68 13.66 14.65 17.02
C CYS A 68 12.61 15.76 16.88
N LYS A 69 13.03 17.00 17.14
CA LYS A 69 12.16 18.19 17.13
C LYS A 69 11.82 18.72 15.72
N SER A 70 12.47 18.17 14.69
CA SER A 70 12.25 18.55 13.28
C SER A 70 12.03 17.29 12.45
N GLY A 71 10.82 16.73 12.55
CA GLY A 71 10.34 15.67 11.66
C GLY A 71 9.42 16.23 10.56
N GLY A 72 8.62 15.38 9.95
CA GLY A 72 7.67 15.75 8.90
C GLY A 72 7.70 14.77 7.73
N VAL A 73 7.10 15.15 6.62
CA VAL A 73 7.05 14.32 5.40
C VAL A 73 7.93 14.92 4.30
N ARG A 74 8.60 14.04 3.54
CA ARG A 74 9.41 14.41 2.38
C ARG A 74 8.95 13.63 1.16
N GLU A 75 8.66 14.34 0.08
CA GLU A 75 8.34 13.73 -1.21
C GLU A 75 9.56 12.99 -1.76
N LEU A 76 9.42 11.68 -1.98
CA LEU A 76 10.46 10.83 -2.59
C LEU A 76 10.27 10.74 -4.11
N ALA A 77 9.04 10.51 -4.55
CA ALA A 77 8.68 10.24 -5.93
C ALA A 77 7.22 10.61 -6.20
N ARG A 78 6.92 10.98 -7.44
CA ARG A 78 5.57 11.33 -7.89
C ARG A 78 5.22 10.61 -9.18
N VAL A 79 4.06 9.97 -9.23
CA VAL A 79 3.48 9.35 -10.42
C VAL A 79 2.23 10.13 -10.81
N THR A 80 2.06 10.40 -12.10
CA THR A 80 0.90 11.13 -12.63
C THR A 80 0.21 10.28 -13.70
N SER A 81 -1.11 10.34 -13.74
CA SER A 81 -1.94 9.68 -14.75
C SER A 81 -2.96 10.68 -15.32
N ASN A 82 -3.38 10.44 -16.56
CA ASN A 82 -4.44 11.21 -17.25
C ASN A 82 -5.82 10.57 -17.11
N SER A 83 -5.96 9.58 -16.21
CA SER A 83 -7.22 8.91 -15.92
C SER A 83 -7.68 9.24 -14.51
N ALA A 84 -8.90 9.78 -14.36
CA ALA A 84 -9.54 9.96 -13.05
C ALA A 84 -9.66 8.65 -12.25
N LYS A 85 -9.68 7.51 -12.94
CA LYS A 85 -9.79 6.17 -12.32
C LYS A 85 -8.47 5.65 -11.78
N ALA A 86 -7.35 6.31 -12.07
CA ALA A 86 -6.06 5.93 -11.52
C ALA A 86 -5.94 6.37 -10.06
N PHE A 87 -5.29 5.53 -9.25
CA PHE A 87 -5.03 5.74 -7.82
C PHE A 87 -6.29 5.93 -6.97
N THR A 88 -7.44 5.42 -7.42
CA THR A 88 -8.68 5.29 -6.66
C THR A 88 -8.62 4.18 -5.61
N GLY A 89 -7.83 3.14 -5.88
CA GLY A 89 -7.52 2.08 -4.93
C GLY A 89 -6.02 1.99 -4.75
N LEU A 90 -5.57 2.00 -3.49
CA LEU A 90 -4.19 1.82 -3.07
C LEU A 90 -4.11 0.90 -1.86
N ALA A 91 -3.18 -0.05 -1.91
CA ALA A 91 -2.86 -0.92 -0.79
C ALA A 91 -1.39 -1.32 -0.79
N TRP A 92 -0.73 -1.22 0.37
CA TRP A 92 0.62 -1.75 0.55
C TRP A 92 0.60 -3.27 0.58
N VAL A 93 1.58 -3.91 -0.03
CA VAL A 93 1.91 -5.31 0.23
C VAL A 93 2.62 -5.36 1.58
N PRO A 94 2.19 -6.19 2.54
CA PRO A 94 2.76 -6.23 3.88
C PRO A 94 4.11 -6.98 3.90
N ALA A 95 5.10 -6.43 3.19
CA ALA A 95 6.43 -7.01 3.03
C ALA A 95 7.49 -5.92 2.95
N ILE A 96 8.62 -6.16 3.63
CA ILE A 96 9.84 -5.37 3.45
C ILE A 96 10.78 -6.18 2.59
N LEU A 97 11.12 -5.64 1.43
CA LEU A 97 11.99 -6.31 0.48
C LEU A 97 13.47 -6.09 0.84
N PRO A 98 14.34 -7.09 0.65
CA PRO A 98 15.77 -6.95 0.84
C PRO A 98 16.33 -5.84 -0.04
N SER A 99 17.30 -5.10 0.49
CA SER A 99 17.94 -4.01 -0.25
C SER A 99 18.70 -4.49 -1.49
N SER A 100 19.04 -5.79 -1.56
CA SER A 100 19.69 -6.44 -2.70
C SER A 100 18.73 -6.90 -3.81
N THR A 101 17.41 -6.70 -3.67
CA THR A 101 16.41 -7.15 -4.67
C THR A 101 16.58 -6.53 -6.05
N LEU A 102 17.32 -5.42 -6.14
CA LEU A 102 17.64 -4.75 -7.39
C LEU A 102 19.10 -4.95 -7.82
N GLY A 103 19.85 -5.81 -7.14
CA GLY A 103 21.29 -6.02 -7.36
C GLY A 103 22.17 -4.89 -6.81
N SER A 104 23.45 -4.87 -7.21
CA SER A 104 24.40 -3.85 -6.70
C SER A 104 24.14 -2.44 -7.24
N VAL A 105 23.31 -2.28 -8.29
CA VAL A 105 22.90 -0.96 -8.79
C VAL A 105 22.02 -0.18 -7.81
N CYS A 106 21.37 -0.86 -6.85
CA CYS A 106 20.51 -0.22 -5.86
C CYS A 106 20.46 -1.02 -4.56
N ASN A 107 21.20 -0.57 -3.55
CA ASN A 107 21.19 -1.16 -2.20
C ASN A 107 20.26 -0.37 -1.26
N SER A 108 18.99 -0.26 -1.62
CA SER A 108 18.01 0.53 -0.87
C SER A 108 16.83 -0.32 -0.45
N PRO A 109 16.29 -0.17 0.77
CA PRO A 109 15.06 -0.85 1.13
C PRO A 109 13.94 -0.45 0.16
N SER A 110 13.08 -1.42 -0.13
CA SER A 110 11.91 -1.21 -0.97
C SER A 110 10.71 -1.99 -0.46
N SER A 111 9.53 -1.63 -0.93
CA SER A 111 8.29 -2.35 -0.66
C SER A 111 7.38 -2.27 -1.88
N CYS A 112 6.48 -3.23 -2.01
CA CYS A 112 5.51 -3.26 -3.09
C CYS A 112 4.17 -2.69 -2.64
N PHE A 113 3.44 -2.10 -3.58
CA PHE A 113 2.05 -1.71 -3.38
C PHE A 113 1.24 -2.01 -4.63
N VAL A 114 -0.06 -2.24 -4.45
CA VAL A 114 -1.04 -2.38 -5.52
C VAL A 114 -1.78 -1.08 -5.65
N ALA A 115 -1.93 -0.59 -6.88
CA ALA A 115 -2.75 0.58 -7.16
C ALA A 115 -3.54 0.43 -8.46
N SER A 116 -4.65 1.17 -8.56
CA SER A 116 -5.38 1.29 -9.81
C SER A 116 -4.61 2.16 -10.82
N ASP A 117 -4.44 1.68 -12.05
CA ASP A 117 -3.76 2.43 -13.13
C ASP A 117 -4.73 3.16 -14.07
N GLY A 118 -6.04 3.03 -13.82
CA GLY A 118 -7.13 3.55 -14.63
C GLY A 118 -7.75 2.52 -15.58
N LEU A 119 -7.10 1.38 -15.80
CA LEU A 119 -7.61 0.24 -16.56
C LEU A 119 -7.86 -0.98 -15.67
N GLY A 120 -7.02 -1.21 -14.66
CA GLY A 120 -7.15 -2.29 -13.71
C GLY A 120 -6.26 -2.09 -12.49
N LEU A 121 -5.91 -3.18 -11.81
CA LEU A 121 -4.96 -3.18 -10.70
C LEU A 121 -3.56 -3.54 -11.18
N ARG A 122 -2.56 -2.85 -10.63
CA ARG A 122 -1.16 -3.05 -10.97
C ARG A 122 -0.27 -3.02 -9.73
N VAL A 123 0.77 -3.85 -9.75
CA VAL A 123 1.81 -3.90 -8.73
C VAL A 123 2.95 -2.93 -9.07
N TYR A 124 3.36 -2.17 -8.07
CA TYR A 124 4.46 -1.21 -8.13
C TYR A 124 5.46 -1.50 -7.02
N GLN A 125 6.72 -1.15 -7.23
CA GLN A 125 7.78 -1.18 -6.21
C GLN A 125 8.21 0.24 -5.86
N ALA A 126 8.08 0.61 -4.59
CA ALA A 126 8.57 1.85 -4.03
C ALA A 126 10.01 1.67 -3.55
N VAL A 127 10.96 2.37 -4.18
CA VAL A 127 12.38 2.37 -3.83
C VAL A 127 12.71 3.66 -3.07
N VAL A 128 13.25 3.55 -1.86
CA VAL A 128 13.40 4.70 -0.96
C VAL A 128 14.55 5.63 -1.37
N ASP A 129 15.68 5.07 -1.79
CA ASP A 129 16.85 5.80 -2.27
C ASP A 129 17.32 5.18 -3.59
N ALA A 130 16.87 5.77 -4.69
CA ALA A 130 17.10 5.27 -6.04
C ALA A 130 18.25 6.02 -6.74
N ARG A 131 19.09 6.77 -6.02
CA ARG A 131 20.15 7.59 -6.64
C ARG A 131 21.09 6.80 -7.55
N GLY A 132 21.59 5.66 -7.06
CA GLY A 132 22.47 4.77 -7.84
C GLY A 132 21.75 4.21 -9.06
N LEU A 133 20.54 3.67 -8.86
CA LEU A 133 19.70 3.11 -9.91
C LEU A 133 19.41 4.12 -11.03
N LEU A 134 18.92 5.30 -10.65
CA LEU A 134 18.57 6.36 -11.59
C LEU A 134 19.81 6.88 -12.31
N ALA A 135 20.93 7.06 -11.61
CA ALA A 135 22.18 7.50 -12.25
C ALA A 135 22.64 6.51 -13.34
N GLU A 136 22.56 5.21 -13.08
CA GLU A 136 22.88 4.17 -14.07
C GLU A 136 21.90 4.18 -15.25
N ILE A 137 20.59 4.28 -14.99
CA ILE A 137 19.56 4.37 -16.05
C ILE A 137 19.75 5.63 -16.93
N TYR A 138 20.01 6.80 -16.34
CA TYR A 138 20.16 8.07 -17.06
C TYR A 138 21.53 8.22 -17.74
N SER A 139 22.60 7.65 -17.17
CA SER A 139 23.92 7.60 -17.82
C SER A 139 23.86 6.82 -19.13
N GLY A 140 23.00 5.81 -19.23
CA GLY A 140 22.68 5.13 -20.49
C GLY A 140 22.07 6.06 -21.54
N LYS A 141 21.15 6.97 -21.15
CA LYS A 141 20.43 7.88 -22.07
C LYS A 141 21.34 8.95 -22.68
N THR A 142 22.19 9.59 -21.87
CA THR A 142 23.03 10.73 -22.32
C THR A 142 24.12 10.29 -23.31
N ARG A 143 24.71 9.09 -23.11
CA ARG A 143 25.74 8.54 -24.00
C ARG A 143 25.20 7.98 -25.32
N ALA A 144 23.94 7.56 -25.35
CA ALA A 144 23.26 7.15 -26.58
C ALA A 144 22.94 8.35 -27.49
N ALA A 145 22.61 9.50 -26.90
CA ALA A 145 22.35 10.74 -27.65
C ALA A 145 23.64 11.40 -28.20
N SER A 146 24.80 11.21 -27.58
CA SER A 146 26.08 11.71 -28.09
C SER A 146 26.71 10.82 -29.17
N ALA A 147 26.39 9.52 -29.18
CA ALA A 147 26.95 8.56 -30.14
C ALA A 147 26.30 8.62 -31.54
N SER A 148 25.22 9.38 -31.72
CA SER A 148 24.60 9.62 -33.03
C SER A 148 25.30 10.68 -33.88
N SER A 149 26.44 11.23 -33.42
CA SER A 149 27.20 12.30 -34.11
C SER A 149 28.61 11.92 -34.55
N SER A 150 29.04 10.66 -34.40
CA SER A 150 30.33 10.19 -34.95
C SER A 150 30.26 8.73 -35.38
N SER A 151 30.68 8.51 -36.63
CA SER A 151 30.64 7.30 -37.45
C SER A 151 31.18 5.99 -36.84
N GLU A 152 30.55 4.90 -37.31
CA GLU A 152 31.10 3.56 -37.56
C GLU A 152 31.81 2.81 -36.41
N HIS A 153 31.04 2.15 -35.54
CA HIS A 153 31.37 0.83 -34.98
C HIS A 153 30.09 0.19 -34.39
N GLU A 154 29.60 -0.89 -34.99
CA GLU A 154 28.31 -1.53 -34.68
C GLU A 154 28.30 -2.43 -33.42
N ASP A 155 29.40 -2.58 -32.68
CA ASP A 155 29.51 -3.62 -31.63
C ASP A 155 29.17 -3.20 -30.19
N ASP A 156 28.69 -1.97 -29.94
CA ASP A 156 28.62 -1.42 -28.57
C ASP A 156 27.18 -1.24 -28.01
N VAL A 157 26.19 -1.95 -28.57
CA VAL A 157 24.74 -1.78 -28.33
C VAL A 157 24.09 -2.70 -27.26
N PRO A 158 24.52 -3.96 -26.97
CA PRO A 158 23.67 -4.91 -26.23
C PRO A 158 23.53 -4.67 -24.71
N ALA A 159 24.60 -4.30 -24.00
CA ALA A 159 24.56 -4.13 -22.54
C ALA A 159 23.82 -2.85 -22.08
N LYS A 160 23.72 -1.87 -22.98
CA LYS A 160 23.21 -0.51 -22.71
C LYS A 160 21.68 -0.42 -22.74
N ARG A 161 21.02 -1.38 -23.41
CA ARG A 161 19.56 -1.55 -23.44
C ARG A 161 19.02 -2.34 -22.23
N ALA A 162 19.86 -3.18 -21.63
CA ALA A 162 19.46 -4.15 -20.61
C ALA A 162 18.74 -3.54 -19.38
N LEU A 163 19.26 -2.48 -18.75
CA LEU A 163 18.64 -1.93 -17.53
C LEU A 163 17.36 -1.13 -17.78
N HIS A 164 17.29 -0.42 -18.90
CA HIS A 164 16.10 0.32 -19.29
C HIS A 164 14.97 -0.65 -19.67
N ASP A 165 15.31 -1.75 -20.32
CA ASP A 165 14.35 -2.80 -20.67
C ASP A 165 13.95 -3.64 -19.43
N THR A 166 14.80 -3.69 -18.39
CA THR A 166 14.52 -4.39 -17.13
C THR A 166 13.60 -3.58 -16.20
N PHE A 167 13.78 -2.26 -16.09
CA PHE A 167 13.05 -1.44 -15.11
C PHE A 167 12.17 -0.37 -15.75
N THR A 168 10.86 -0.48 -15.52
CA THR A 168 9.90 0.56 -15.94
C THR A 168 9.74 1.59 -14.82
N VAL A 169 10.56 2.63 -14.82
CA VAL A 169 10.44 3.76 -13.87
C VAL A 169 9.28 4.68 -14.30
N VAL A 170 8.24 4.80 -13.47
CA VAL A 170 7.04 5.62 -13.77
C VAL A 170 6.99 6.94 -13.00
N SER A 171 7.88 7.11 -12.01
CA SER A 171 7.92 8.32 -11.20
C SER A 171 8.76 9.43 -11.83
N THR A 172 8.29 10.66 -11.66
CA THR A 172 9.09 11.88 -11.81
C THR A 172 9.84 12.18 -10.52
N GLN A 173 11.10 12.64 -10.65
CA GLN A 173 11.98 12.95 -9.52
C GLN A 173 11.71 14.35 -8.97
N SER A 174 11.67 14.48 -7.64
CA SER A 174 11.31 15.74 -6.96
C SER A 174 12.41 16.30 -6.05
N THR A 175 13.47 15.54 -5.73
CA THR A 175 14.46 15.95 -4.70
C THR A 175 15.90 15.48 -4.95
N ALA A 176 16.84 15.99 -4.14
CA ALA A 176 18.27 15.64 -4.13
C ALA A 176 18.59 14.22 -3.63
N LYS A 177 17.65 13.56 -2.93
CA LYS A 177 17.70 12.13 -2.57
C LYS A 177 16.45 11.45 -3.14
N PRO A 178 16.37 11.24 -4.46
CA PRO A 178 15.20 10.65 -5.10
C PRO A 178 14.94 9.25 -4.58
N GLY A 179 13.67 8.98 -4.26
CA GLY A 179 13.15 7.63 -4.43
C GLY A 179 12.69 7.45 -5.88
N CYS A 180 12.19 6.25 -6.20
CA CYS A 180 11.47 6.04 -7.44
C CYS A 180 10.35 5.02 -7.25
N VAL A 181 9.39 5.04 -8.18
CA VAL A 181 8.36 4.02 -8.31
C VAL A 181 8.62 3.24 -9.59
N LEU A 182 8.82 1.93 -9.43
CA LEU A 182 8.95 0.99 -10.55
C LEU A 182 7.59 0.34 -10.78
N GLN A 183 7.20 0.25 -12.05
CA GLN A 183 6.04 -0.50 -12.47
C GLN A 183 6.45 -1.95 -12.73
N LEU A 184 5.75 -2.91 -12.12
CA LEU A 184 6.07 -4.34 -12.24
C LEU A 184 5.08 -5.05 -13.18
N ALA A 185 3.93 -5.50 -12.67
CA ALA A 185 2.98 -6.32 -13.41
C ALA A 185 1.53 -5.90 -13.15
N GLN A 186 0.67 -6.08 -14.15
CA GLN A 186 -0.78 -5.91 -14.04
C GLN A 186 -1.41 -7.20 -13.52
N LEU A 187 -2.42 -7.10 -12.67
CA LEU A 187 -3.17 -8.26 -12.20
C LEU A 187 -4.02 -8.84 -13.33
N SER A 188 -4.09 -10.16 -13.41
CA SER A 188 -4.93 -10.89 -14.37
C SER A 188 -6.41 -10.71 -14.05
N ASP A 189 -7.26 -10.56 -15.08
CA ASP A 189 -8.70 -10.36 -14.95
C ASP A 189 -9.11 -9.30 -13.89
N ALA A 190 -8.38 -8.18 -13.86
CA ALA A 190 -8.56 -7.11 -12.89
C ALA A 190 -9.58 -6.05 -13.33
N ALA A 191 -10.64 -6.44 -14.03
CA ALA A 191 -11.77 -5.57 -14.33
C ALA A 191 -12.73 -5.50 -13.13
N TYR A 192 -13.06 -4.27 -12.71
CA TYR A 192 -13.97 -3.96 -11.60
C TYR A 192 -14.57 -2.56 -11.80
N ASN A 193 -15.64 -2.25 -11.10
CA ASN A 193 -16.24 -0.93 -11.06
C ASN A 193 -15.42 0.01 -10.17
N SER A 194 -14.52 0.77 -10.79
CA SER A 194 -13.62 1.69 -10.10
C SER A 194 -14.30 2.82 -9.33
N GLU A 195 -15.57 3.12 -9.62
CA GLU A 195 -16.30 4.23 -8.99
C GLU A 195 -16.97 3.81 -7.68
N SER A 196 -17.06 2.51 -7.42
CA SER A 196 -17.81 1.95 -6.30
C SER A 196 -16.96 1.01 -5.43
N VAL A 197 -15.64 1.18 -5.45
CA VAL A 197 -14.72 0.44 -4.57
C VAL A 197 -14.94 0.89 -3.12
N LEU A 198 -15.20 -0.08 -2.25
CA LEU A 198 -15.34 0.10 -0.81
C LEU A 198 -14.05 -0.25 -0.07
N LEU A 199 -13.28 -1.21 -0.58
CA LEU A 199 -12.02 -1.64 0.00
C LEU A 199 -11.06 -2.17 -1.06
N LEU A 200 -9.77 -1.85 -0.90
CA LEU A 200 -8.66 -2.59 -1.50
C LEU A 200 -7.63 -2.86 -0.39
N HIS A 201 -7.30 -4.12 -0.16
CA HIS A 201 -6.30 -4.52 0.84
C HIS A 201 -5.48 -5.70 0.36
N VAL A 202 -4.24 -5.84 0.86
CA VAL A 202 -3.38 -6.98 0.57
C VAL A 202 -3.07 -7.74 1.85
N PHE A 203 -3.55 -8.97 1.95
CA PHE A 203 -3.26 -9.87 3.06
C PHE A 203 -2.07 -10.76 2.73
N HIS A 204 -1.27 -11.10 3.73
CA HIS A 204 -0.32 -12.20 3.58
C HIS A 204 -1.07 -13.55 3.56
N GLU A 205 -0.59 -14.54 2.79
CA GLU A 205 -1.23 -15.86 2.66
C GLU A 205 -1.61 -16.50 4.00
N ARG A 206 -0.70 -16.43 4.98
CA ARG A 206 -0.90 -17.01 6.33
C ARG A 206 -2.15 -16.49 7.04
N LEU A 207 -2.56 -15.25 6.80
CA LEU A 207 -3.78 -14.69 7.41
C LEU A 207 -5.04 -15.31 6.80
N ILE A 208 -5.03 -15.60 5.50
CA ILE A 208 -6.20 -16.07 4.74
C ILE A 208 -6.32 -17.60 4.74
N VAL A 209 -5.20 -18.33 4.59
CA VAL A 209 -5.20 -19.79 4.34
C VAL A 209 -4.43 -20.61 5.38
N GLY A 210 -3.64 -19.99 6.27
CA GLY A 210 -2.72 -20.68 7.21
C GLY A 210 -3.32 -21.91 7.90
N GLU A 211 -2.97 -23.10 7.40
CA GLU A 211 -3.58 -24.42 7.60
C GLU A 211 -4.55 -24.61 8.79
N ILE A 212 -5.80 -24.94 8.48
CA ILE A 212 -6.63 -25.84 9.32
C ILE A 212 -6.14 -27.25 8.97
N GLN A 213 -5.01 -27.67 9.53
CA GLN A 213 -4.72 -29.09 9.65
C GLN A 213 -4.98 -29.45 11.11
N ASP A 214 -6.26 -29.62 11.44
CA ASP A 214 -6.65 -30.62 12.42
C ASP A 214 -6.23 -31.98 11.85
N SER A 215 -4.94 -32.31 11.96
CA SER A 215 -4.46 -33.67 11.75
C SER A 215 -4.01 -34.20 13.10
N HIS A 216 -4.93 -34.92 13.73
CA HIS A 216 -4.67 -35.90 14.76
C HIS A 216 -3.74 -37.05 14.30
N ASP A 217 -3.15 -36.97 13.10
CA ASP A 217 -2.31 -38.01 12.50
C ASP A 217 -1.13 -37.39 11.71
N ARG A 218 -0.05 -37.02 12.41
CA ARG A 218 1.31 -37.11 11.82
C ARG A 218 2.29 -37.66 12.87
N PRO A 219 3.07 -38.71 12.56
CA PRO A 219 4.02 -39.28 13.51
C PRO A 219 5.16 -38.30 13.77
N ALA A 220 5.48 -38.15 15.05
CA ALA A 220 6.50 -37.24 15.58
C ALA A 220 7.92 -37.67 15.17
N HIS A 221 8.37 -37.28 13.97
CA HIS A 221 9.79 -37.28 13.63
C HIS A 221 10.12 -36.18 12.61
N SER A 222 10.48 -34.98 13.09
CA SER A 222 11.66 -34.21 12.63
C SER A 222 11.73 -32.83 13.31
N THR A 223 12.89 -32.57 13.94
CA THR A 223 13.51 -31.27 14.30
C THR A 223 12.78 -30.27 15.22
N PRO A 224 13.38 -29.87 16.36
CA PRO A 224 12.87 -28.77 17.19
C PRO A 224 13.46 -27.43 16.70
N GLU A 225 12.79 -26.74 15.77
CA GLU A 225 13.20 -25.39 15.36
C GLU A 225 12.03 -24.41 15.17
N GLY A 226 11.97 -23.43 16.09
CA GLY A 226 11.45 -22.09 15.83
C GLY A 226 9.95 -21.88 16.06
N HIS A 227 9.61 -21.12 17.09
CA HIS A 227 8.31 -20.46 17.23
C HIS A 227 8.05 -19.64 15.96
N ARG A 228 7.23 -20.15 15.03
CA ARG A 228 6.87 -19.45 13.79
C ARG A 228 5.87 -18.35 14.15
N CYS A 229 6.40 -17.19 14.51
CA CYS A 229 5.61 -15.98 14.75
C CYS A 229 4.75 -15.68 13.51
N GLU A 230 3.43 -15.62 13.67
CA GLU A 230 2.47 -15.21 12.63
C GLU A 230 2.57 -13.70 12.39
N VAL A 231 3.68 -13.25 11.81
CA VAL A 231 3.92 -11.81 11.62
C VAL A 231 3.04 -11.29 10.47
N ALA A 232 2.23 -10.28 10.76
CA ALA A 232 1.41 -9.57 9.77
C ALA A 232 2.24 -8.96 8.63
N VAL A 233 3.52 -8.68 8.87
CA VAL A 233 4.48 -8.18 7.88
C VAL A 233 5.72 -9.06 7.83
N ILE A 234 6.13 -9.47 6.64
CA ILE A 234 7.36 -10.24 6.47
C ILE A 234 8.55 -9.30 6.28
N ASP A 235 9.55 -9.44 7.16
CA ASP A 235 10.87 -8.84 6.98
C ASP A 235 11.79 -9.79 6.20
N ARG A 236 12.03 -9.46 4.92
CA ARG A 236 12.98 -10.18 4.06
C ARG A 236 14.34 -9.48 3.97
N SER A 237 14.64 -8.48 4.81
CA SER A 237 15.89 -7.69 4.74
C SER A 237 17.18 -8.52 4.68
N LYS A 238 17.16 -9.77 5.16
CA LYS A 238 18.30 -10.69 5.22
C LYS A 238 18.33 -11.80 4.14
N SER A 239 17.27 -11.98 3.33
CA SER A 239 17.15 -13.09 2.37
C SER A 239 16.97 -12.59 0.94
N ALA A 240 18.06 -12.53 0.17
CA ALA A 240 18.07 -11.96 -1.18
C ALA A 240 17.23 -12.75 -2.21
N VAL A 241 17.01 -14.05 -1.98
CA VAL A 241 16.16 -14.94 -2.79
C VAL A 241 14.98 -15.38 -1.95
N PHE A 242 13.77 -15.17 -2.44
CA PHE A 242 12.54 -15.58 -1.79
C PHE A 242 11.41 -15.76 -2.81
N SER A 243 10.36 -16.48 -2.42
CA SER A 243 9.05 -16.43 -3.04
C SER A 243 8.02 -16.40 -1.92
N ASP A 244 7.12 -15.42 -1.96
CA ASP A 244 6.05 -15.21 -0.99
C ASP A 244 4.71 -14.99 -1.71
N CYS A 245 3.64 -15.54 -1.13
CA CYS A 245 2.28 -15.41 -1.64
C CYS A 245 1.45 -14.45 -0.77
N TYR A 246 0.67 -13.63 -1.45
CA TYR A 246 -0.24 -12.64 -0.88
C TYR A 246 -1.61 -12.77 -1.54
N TYR A 247 -2.64 -12.23 -0.90
CA TYR A 247 -3.98 -12.11 -1.47
C TYR A 247 -4.37 -10.65 -1.57
N VAL A 248 -4.63 -10.20 -2.80
CA VAL A 248 -5.23 -8.89 -3.06
C VAL A 248 -6.73 -9.05 -2.97
N VAL A 249 -7.38 -8.34 -2.06
CA VAL A 249 -8.84 -8.38 -1.86
C VAL A 249 -9.42 -7.02 -2.19
N LEU A 250 -10.40 -7.00 -3.08
CA LEU A 250 -11.16 -5.81 -3.47
C LEU A 250 -12.64 -6.05 -3.19
N ILE A 251 -13.30 -5.08 -2.56
CA ILE A 251 -14.75 -5.08 -2.39
C ILE A 251 -15.31 -3.90 -3.18
N GLU A 252 -16.23 -4.19 -4.10
CA GLU A 252 -16.97 -3.19 -4.86
C GLU A 252 -18.46 -3.27 -4.54
N LYS A 253 -19.14 -2.13 -4.65
CA LYS A 253 -20.59 -2.07 -4.66
C LYS A 253 -21.10 -2.22 -6.09
N ASP A 254 -21.93 -3.22 -6.33
CA ASP A 254 -22.55 -3.53 -7.61
C ASP A 254 -24.07 -3.39 -7.48
N GLY A 255 -24.57 -2.17 -7.69
CA GLY A 255 -25.96 -1.81 -7.42
C GLY A 255 -26.30 -1.94 -5.93
N ALA A 256 -27.19 -2.87 -5.59
CA ALA A 256 -27.56 -3.21 -4.22
C ALA A 256 -26.65 -4.27 -3.58
N PHE A 257 -25.83 -4.96 -4.38
CA PHE A 257 -24.98 -6.04 -3.90
C PHE A 257 -23.57 -5.54 -3.61
N ALA A 258 -22.86 -6.26 -2.74
CA ALA A 258 -21.43 -6.11 -2.58
C ALA A 258 -20.72 -7.33 -3.15
N LYS A 259 -19.72 -7.10 -4.01
CA LYS A 259 -18.95 -8.16 -4.64
C LYS A 259 -17.52 -8.11 -4.13
N VAL A 260 -17.02 -9.25 -3.67
CA VAL A 260 -15.62 -9.44 -3.31
C VAL A 260 -14.89 -10.11 -4.46
N HIS A 261 -13.72 -9.57 -4.79
CA HIS A 261 -12.76 -10.15 -5.71
C HIS A 261 -11.47 -10.44 -4.95
N MET A 262 -10.89 -11.61 -5.19
CA MET A 262 -9.62 -12.00 -4.59
C MET A 262 -8.67 -12.55 -5.65
N TRP A 263 -7.44 -12.06 -5.63
CA TRP A 263 -6.33 -12.56 -6.45
C TRP A 263 -5.23 -13.12 -5.56
N SER A 264 -4.68 -14.28 -5.93
CA SER A 264 -3.37 -14.70 -5.45
C SER A 264 -2.30 -13.83 -6.13
N LEU A 265 -1.28 -13.46 -5.37
CA LEU A 265 -0.18 -12.63 -5.80
C LEU A 265 1.12 -13.21 -5.27
N GLU A 266 1.88 -13.86 -6.15
CA GLU A 266 3.22 -14.34 -5.82
C GLU A 266 4.24 -13.24 -6.17
N ILE A 267 5.09 -12.90 -5.20
CA ILE A 267 6.23 -12.02 -5.39
C ILE A 267 7.49 -12.82 -5.09
N SER A 268 8.34 -12.98 -6.10
CA SER A 268 9.61 -13.69 -5.96
C SER A 268 10.79 -12.89 -6.47
N SER A 269 11.97 -13.16 -5.90
CA SER A 269 13.23 -12.53 -6.28
C SER A 269 14.22 -13.56 -6.80
N GLN A 270 15.06 -13.14 -7.74
CA GLN A 270 16.16 -13.95 -8.28
C GLN A 270 17.52 -13.40 -7.85
N PRO A 271 18.58 -14.23 -7.89
CA PRO A 271 19.96 -13.75 -7.76
C PRO A 271 20.28 -12.66 -8.78
N ALA A 272 21.04 -11.64 -8.35
CA ALA A 272 21.43 -10.56 -9.24
C ALA A 272 22.39 -11.04 -10.33
N ALA A 273 22.06 -10.75 -11.59
CA ALA A 273 22.89 -11.08 -12.72
C ALA A 273 23.91 -9.96 -12.98
N PRO A 274 25.17 -10.27 -13.32
CA PRO A 274 26.15 -9.26 -13.68
C PRO A 274 25.72 -8.51 -14.95
N ILE A 275 25.75 -7.18 -14.88
CA ILE A 275 25.59 -6.31 -16.04
C ILE A 275 26.89 -6.42 -16.82
N LYS A 276 26.83 -7.10 -17.98
CA LYS A 276 27.98 -7.29 -18.86
C LYS A 276 28.48 -5.93 -19.38
N ARG A 277 29.38 -5.26 -18.67
CA ARG A 277 30.14 -4.13 -19.21
C ARG A 277 31.36 -4.71 -19.93
N HIS A 278 31.51 -4.47 -21.24
CA HIS A 278 32.76 -4.81 -21.91
C HIS A 278 33.91 -3.99 -21.30
N SER A 279 34.83 -4.65 -20.61
CA SER A 279 36.09 -4.08 -20.15
C SER A 279 37.02 -3.81 -21.34
N ARG A 280 36.96 -2.61 -21.92
CA ARG A 280 37.90 -2.18 -22.98
C ARG A 280 39.03 -1.29 -22.47
N PHE A 281 39.57 -1.55 -21.28
CA PHE A 281 40.81 -0.91 -20.80
C PHE A 281 41.68 -1.83 -19.95
N THR A 282 42.07 -2.99 -20.48
CA THR A 282 43.31 -3.69 -20.09
C THR A 282 43.86 -4.45 -21.30
N ASN A 283 44.21 -3.74 -22.36
CA ASN A 283 45.10 -4.29 -23.38
C ASN A 283 45.84 -3.15 -24.09
N SER A 284 46.63 -2.40 -23.31
CA SER A 284 47.81 -1.75 -23.87
C SER A 284 48.96 -2.73 -23.68
N GLY A 285 49.40 -3.32 -24.79
CA GLY A 285 50.43 -4.35 -24.79
C GLY A 285 51.75 -3.90 -24.16
N HIS A 286 52.48 -4.87 -23.63
CA HIS A 286 53.94 -4.81 -23.64
C HIS A 286 54.49 -6.17 -24.06
N LEU A 287 55.20 -6.16 -25.18
CA LEU A 287 56.02 -7.25 -25.66
C LEU A 287 57.24 -7.42 -24.72
N SER A 288 57.62 -8.68 -24.46
CA SER A 288 58.97 -9.20 -24.12
C SER A 288 59.79 -8.59 -22.96
N SER A 289 60.01 -9.38 -21.90
CA SER A 289 61.34 -9.91 -21.47
C SER A 289 61.21 -10.78 -20.21
N PRO A 290 62.02 -11.84 -20.03
CA PRO A 290 62.05 -12.65 -18.81
C PRO A 290 62.97 -12.02 -17.75
N GLU A 291 62.79 -12.47 -16.51
CA GLU A 291 63.66 -12.31 -15.32
C GLU A 291 63.10 -11.42 -14.18
N THR A 292 62.82 -12.13 -13.07
CA THR A 292 62.95 -11.74 -11.66
C THR A 292 62.59 -10.31 -11.25
N ASP A 293 61.44 -10.15 -10.57
CA ASP A 293 61.47 -9.75 -9.15
C ASP A 293 60.11 -9.93 -8.46
N LYS A 294 60.17 -10.49 -7.25
CA LYS A 294 59.04 -10.67 -6.35
C LYS A 294 58.64 -9.32 -5.75
N ASN A 295 57.60 -8.71 -6.28
CA ASN A 295 56.89 -7.62 -5.60
C ASN A 295 55.44 -8.06 -5.38
N ASP A 296 55.16 -8.48 -4.14
CA ASP A 296 53.81 -8.68 -3.60
C ASP A 296 53.09 -7.33 -3.50
N PHE A 297 52.59 -6.83 -4.63
CA PHE A 297 51.49 -5.86 -4.61
C PHE A 297 50.19 -6.67 -4.61
N PHE A 298 49.47 -6.61 -3.48
CA PHE A 298 48.09 -7.07 -3.39
C PHE A 298 47.31 -6.54 -4.60
N PRO A 299 46.50 -7.37 -5.28
CA PRO A 299 45.65 -6.88 -6.36
C PRO A 299 44.71 -5.82 -5.78
N THR A 300 44.83 -4.58 -6.25
CA THR A 300 43.83 -3.54 -6.03
C THR A 300 42.47 -4.14 -6.41
N ALA A 301 41.50 -4.10 -5.49
CA ALA A 301 40.18 -4.70 -5.68
C ALA A 301 39.63 -4.39 -7.08
N GLU A 302 39.46 -5.42 -7.90
CA GLU A 302 38.81 -5.28 -9.20
C GLU A 302 37.44 -4.63 -8.98
N PRO A 303 37.05 -3.59 -9.76
CA PRO A 303 35.74 -3.01 -9.62
C PRO A 303 34.70 -4.09 -9.94
N HIS A 304 33.99 -4.58 -8.92
CA HIS A 304 32.93 -5.57 -9.08
C HIS A 304 32.01 -5.13 -10.23
N THR A 305 31.82 -6.01 -11.21
CA THR A 305 30.86 -5.76 -12.29
C THR A 305 29.50 -5.48 -11.64
N PRO A 306 28.86 -4.34 -11.95
CA PRO A 306 27.59 -4.01 -11.33
C PRO A 306 26.57 -5.08 -11.75
N SER A 307 25.62 -5.40 -10.88
CA SER A 307 24.62 -6.43 -11.10
C SER A 307 23.22 -5.86 -10.92
N ALA A 308 22.26 -6.45 -11.60
CA ALA A 308 20.85 -6.09 -11.49
C ALA A 308 19.98 -7.33 -11.33
N ALA A 309 18.88 -7.16 -10.60
CA ALA A 309 17.83 -8.15 -10.47
C ALA A 309 16.47 -7.45 -10.52
N GLN A 310 15.43 -8.16 -10.94
CA GLN A 310 14.06 -7.69 -10.89
C GLN A 310 13.21 -8.70 -10.13
N LEU A 311 12.13 -8.22 -9.55
CA LEU A 311 11.11 -9.08 -8.97
C LEU A 311 10.29 -9.74 -10.08
N PHE A 312 9.90 -10.98 -9.86
CA PHE A 312 8.88 -11.64 -10.65
C PHE A 312 7.55 -11.59 -9.91
N ILE A 313 6.51 -11.26 -10.67
CA ILE A 313 5.15 -11.14 -10.17
C ILE A 313 4.28 -12.10 -10.95
N ALA A 314 3.66 -13.04 -10.27
CA ALA A 314 2.61 -13.88 -10.82
C ALA A 314 1.30 -13.60 -10.08
N SER A 315 0.18 -13.54 -10.81
CA SER A 315 -1.12 -13.29 -10.20
C SER A 315 -2.23 -14.06 -10.89
N GLU A 316 -3.17 -14.57 -10.11
CA GLU A 316 -4.34 -15.30 -10.58
C GLU A 316 -5.57 -14.85 -9.79
N LYS A 317 -6.71 -14.66 -10.47
CA LYS A 317 -7.98 -14.39 -9.80
C LYS A 317 -8.57 -15.69 -9.28
N VAL A 318 -8.66 -15.82 -7.96
CA VAL A 318 -9.04 -17.07 -7.28
C VAL A 318 -10.46 -17.04 -6.71
N CYS A 319 -11.06 -15.86 -6.57
CA CYS A 319 -12.44 -15.73 -6.10
C CYS A 319 -13.12 -14.51 -6.73
N THR A 320 -14.39 -14.67 -7.09
CA THR A 320 -15.34 -13.57 -7.27
C THR A 320 -16.67 -14.02 -6.74
N GLN A 321 -17.17 -13.32 -5.72
CA GLN A 321 -18.35 -13.72 -4.98
C GLN A 321 -19.18 -12.50 -4.61
N ILE A 322 -20.51 -12.64 -4.67
CA ILE A 322 -21.42 -11.70 -4.02
C ILE A 322 -21.50 -12.06 -2.54
N LEU A 323 -21.23 -11.09 -1.66
CA LEU A 323 -21.35 -11.29 -0.22
C LEU A 323 -22.81 -11.57 0.15
N SER A 324 -23.04 -12.62 0.92
CA SER A 324 -24.37 -13.08 1.33
C SER A 324 -24.94 -12.18 2.42
N LEU A 325 -25.48 -11.02 2.04
CA LEU A 325 -26.19 -10.12 2.94
C LEU A 325 -27.68 -10.48 3.02
N PRO A 326 -28.39 -10.14 4.11
CA PRO A 326 -29.84 -10.32 4.20
C PRO A 326 -30.58 -9.53 3.11
N GLU A 327 -31.82 -9.94 2.83
CA GLU A 327 -32.63 -9.32 1.77
C GLU A 327 -32.87 -7.83 2.05
N GLY A 328 -32.60 -6.98 1.04
CA GLY A 328 -32.73 -5.53 1.15
C GLY A 328 -31.58 -4.81 1.87
N VAL A 329 -30.62 -5.53 2.44
CA VAL A 329 -29.47 -4.95 3.14
C VAL A 329 -28.35 -4.62 2.16
N VAL A 330 -27.79 -3.41 2.27
CA VAL A 330 -26.68 -2.95 1.43
C VAL A 330 -25.43 -2.69 2.26
N LEU A 331 -24.27 -2.93 1.66
CA LEU A 331 -22.97 -2.62 2.26
C LEU A 331 -22.70 -1.12 2.20
N LEU A 332 -22.34 -0.53 3.34
CA LEU A 332 -22.00 0.90 3.46
C LEU A 332 -20.49 1.13 3.45
N GLU A 333 -19.76 0.35 4.24
CA GLU A 333 -18.31 0.45 4.39
C GLU A 333 -17.70 -0.94 4.63
N ALA A 334 -16.43 -1.11 4.24
CA ALA A 334 -15.64 -2.29 4.54
C ALA A 334 -14.26 -1.88 5.07
N SER A 335 -13.81 -2.55 6.13
CA SER A 335 -12.50 -2.36 6.74
C SER A 335 -11.79 -3.71 6.86
N PRO A 336 -10.46 -3.77 6.65
CA PRO A 336 -9.66 -4.90 7.09
C PRO A 336 -9.71 -5.00 8.62
N ALA A 337 -9.68 -6.24 9.13
CA ALA A 337 -9.61 -6.54 10.58
C ALA A 337 -8.36 -7.33 10.98
N ALA A 338 -7.56 -7.74 10.00
CA ALA A 338 -6.29 -8.42 10.16
C ALA A 338 -5.23 -7.77 9.27
N GLY A 339 -3.95 -8.06 9.52
CA GLY A 339 -2.86 -7.59 8.65
C GLY A 339 -2.32 -6.18 8.93
N HIS A 340 -2.81 -5.52 9.99
CA HIS A 340 -2.26 -4.24 10.48
C HIS A 340 -1.29 -4.45 11.64
N LEU A 341 -0.26 -3.59 11.74
CA LEU A 341 0.78 -3.66 12.78
C LEU A 341 0.41 -2.96 14.09
N SER A 342 -0.87 -2.65 14.30
CA SER A 342 -1.33 -2.17 15.60
C SER A 342 -0.77 -3.13 16.66
N SER A 343 0.00 -2.59 17.60
CA SER A 343 0.96 -3.27 18.48
C SER A 343 0.37 -4.36 19.39
N SER A 344 -0.90 -4.69 19.21
CA SER A 344 -1.68 -5.71 19.91
C SER A 344 -1.89 -7.00 19.11
N SER A 345 -1.48 -7.11 17.83
CA SER A 345 -1.42 -8.43 17.15
C SER A 345 -0.23 -9.31 17.59
N LEU A 346 0.46 -8.94 18.68
CA LEU A 346 1.52 -9.71 19.34
C LEU A 346 0.97 -10.83 20.23
N TYR A 347 -0.11 -11.50 19.83
CA TYR A 347 -0.40 -12.86 20.27
C TYR A 347 0.07 -13.82 19.17
N PRO A 348 1.31 -14.35 19.23
CA PRO A 348 1.83 -15.29 18.24
C PRO A 348 1.09 -16.64 18.23
N ALA A 349 0.09 -16.82 19.09
CA ALA A 349 -0.55 -18.09 19.38
C ALA A 349 -1.88 -18.30 18.65
N CYS A 350 -2.55 -17.24 18.18
CA CYS A 350 -3.90 -17.34 17.64
C CYS A 350 -4.03 -16.64 16.28
N ARG A 351 -4.34 -17.44 15.26
CA ARG A 351 -4.70 -16.98 13.91
C ARG A 351 -5.89 -16.04 13.95
N ALA A 352 -5.91 -15.02 13.08
CA ALA A 352 -7.05 -14.12 12.95
C ALA A 352 -8.31 -14.93 12.54
N PRO A 353 -9.39 -14.95 13.36
CA PRO A 353 -10.58 -15.75 13.10
C PRO A 353 -11.39 -15.26 11.89
N TYR A 354 -11.24 -13.99 11.56
CA TYR A 354 -11.80 -13.32 10.39
C TYR A 354 -10.82 -12.23 9.93
N VAL A 355 -11.00 -11.74 8.69
CA VAL A 355 -10.04 -10.83 8.04
C VAL A 355 -10.67 -9.51 7.59
N LEU A 356 -11.99 -9.47 7.47
CA LEU A 356 -12.75 -8.28 7.07
C LEU A 356 -13.87 -7.99 8.06
N MET A 357 -14.19 -6.72 8.18
CA MET A 357 -15.34 -6.18 8.89
C MET A 357 -16.13 -5.29 7.92
N THR A 358 -17.45 -5.31 8.00
CA THR A 358 -18.31 -4.49 7.14
C THR A 358 -19.45 -3.86 7.91
N ALA A 359 -19.73 -2.59 7.63
CA ALA A 359 -20.91 -1.89 8.10
C ALA A 359 -22.03 -1.98 7.06
N CYS A 360 -23.24 -2.28 7.50
CA CYS A 360 -24.40 -2.52 6.64
C CYS A 360 -25.54 -1.54 6.96
N SER A 361 -26.50 -1.41 6.05
CA SER A 361 -27.63 -0.48 6.15
C SER A 361 -28.73 -0.89 7.13
N ASP A 362 -28.60 -2.05 7.75
CA ASP A 362 -29.46 -2.56 8.81
C ASP A 362 -28.82 -2.36 10.19
N ASP A 363 -27.90 -1.40 10.30
CA ASP A 363 -27.20 -1.02 11.53
C ASP A 363 -26.37 -2.14 12.16
N HIS A 364 -26.00 -3.15 11.37
CA HIS A 364 -25.14 -4.25 11.81
C HIS A 364 -23.72 -4.14 11.27
N VAL A 365 -22.76 -4.42 12.16
CA VAL A 365 -21.36 -4.69 11.83
C VAL A 365 -21.17 -6.19 11.68
N ARG A 366 -20.69 -6.64 10.52
CA ARG A 366 -20.50 -8.07 10.19
C ARG A 366 -19.04 -8.40 9.96
N PHE A 367 -18.68 -9.66 10.18
CA PHE A 367 -17.30 -10.15 10.16
C PHE A 367 -17.15 -11.26 9.14
N TRP A 368 -16.14 -11.20 8.29
CA TRP A 368 -15.97 -12.16 7.20
C TRP A 368 -14.63 -12.88 7.26
N ARG A 369 -14.70 -14.20 7.14
CA ARG A 369 -13.53 -15.06 6.95
C ARG A 369 -13.52 -15.61 5.53
N CYS A 370 -12.33 -15.79 4.99
CA CYS A 370 -12.13 -16.55 3.77
C CYS A 370 -11.92 -18.02 4.12
N CYS A 371 -12.58 -18.91 3.39
CA CYS A 371 -12.43 -20.35 3.48
C CYS A 371 -11.99 -20.88 2.12
N LYS A 372 -11.12 -21.88 2.13
CA LYS A 372 -10.76 -22.67 0.95
C LYS A 372 -11.31 -24.07 1.16
N ASP A 373 -12.15 -24.55 0.26
CA ASP A 373 -12.68 -25.92 0.34
C ASP A 373 -11.67 -26.96 -0.16
N ASP A 374 -12.02 -28.25 -0.03
CA ASP A 374 -11.15 -29.37 -0.45
C ASP A 374 -10.90 -29.39 -1.96
N MET A 375 -11.76 -28.76 -2.76
CA MET A 375 -11.58 -28.58 -4.20
C MET A 375 -10.68 -27.37 -4.54
N GLY A 376 -10.23 -26.63 -3.53
CA GLY A 376 -9.38 -25.46 -3.68
C GLY A 376 -10.13 -24.18 -4.03
N VAL A 377 -11.46 -24.17 -3.94
CA VAL A 377 -12.30 -23.00 -4.23
C VAL A 377 -12.36 -22.10 -3.01
N TYR A 378 -12.11 -20.81 -3.23
CA TYR A 378 -12.16 -19.79 -2.19
C TYR A 378 -13.56 -19.19 -2.08
N SER A 379 -14.05 -19.02 -0.85
CA SER A 379 -15.30 -18.31 -0.56
C SER A 379 -15.20 -17.49 0.72
N PHE A 380 -15.82 -16.31 0.73
CA PHE A 380 -16.02 -15.50 1.92
C PHE A 380 -17.34 -15.88 2.59
N ARG A 381 -17.29 -16.09 3.90
CA ARG A 381 -18.45 -16.42 4.72
C ARG A 381 -18.44 -15.57 5.98
N GLU A 382 -19.64 -15.28 6.48
CA GLU A 382 -19.78 -14.62 7.77
C GLU A 382 -19.17 -15.52 8.85
N TRP A 383 -18.35 -14.91 9.71
CA TRP A 383 -17.73 -15.56 10.84
C TRP A 383 -18.74 -15.68 12.00
N ARG A 384 -18.56 -16.62 12.91
CA ARG A 384 -19.37 -16.78 14.13
C ARG A 384 -18.45 -16.82 15.34
N MET A 385 -18.98 -16.48 16.51
CA MET A 385 -18.19 -16.51 17.74
C MET A 385 -17.64 -17.92 18.01
N ILE A 386 -16.60 -18.04 18.84
CA ILE A 386 -15.84 -19.30 19.01
C ILE A 386 -16.72 -20.49 19.43
N SER A 387 -17.80 -20.25 20.15
CA SER A 387 -18.75 -21.29 20.56
C SER A 387 -19.69 -21.75 19.44
N ASP A 388 -19.74 -21.05 18.30
CA ASP A 388 -20.72 -21.19 17.22
C ASP A 388 -22.20 -21.05 17.66
N THR A 389 -22.46 -20.65 18.91
CA THR A 389 -23.82 -20.51 19.48
C THR A 389 -24.41 -19.13 19.26
N ILE A 390 -23.58 -18.09 19.20
CA ILE A 390 -23.97 -16.69 19.06
C ILE A 390 -23.44 -16.18 17.72
N ASP A 391 -24.26 -15.42 17.00
CA ASP A 391 -23.83 -14.75 15.78
C ASP A 391 -22.77 -13.69 16.10
N SER A 392 -21.80 -13.52 15.21
CA SER A 392 -20.72 -12.55 15.47
C SER A 392 -21.15 -11.11 15.22
N ALA A 393 -22.26 -10.89 14.50
CA ALA A 393 -22.70 -9.57 14.10
C ALA A 393 -23.06 -8.69 15.31
N ILE A 394 -22.65 -7.42 15.27
CA ILE A 394 -22.97 -6.43 16.31
C ILE A 394 -24.07 -5.52 15.76
N GLU A 395 -25.23 -5.52 16.41
CA GLU A 395 -26.28 -4.53 16.18
C GLU A 395 -25.91 -3.22 16.90
N MET A 396 -26.02 -2.10 16.18
CA MET A 396 -25.74 -0.77 16.68
C MET A 396 -27.04 -0.03 17.02
N ASP A 397 -27.01 0.80 18.06
CA ASP A 397 -28.15 1.63 18.47
C ASP A 397 -28.34 2.88 17.58
N GLY A 398 -28.13 2.74 16.26
CA GLY A 398 -28.26 3.83 15.31
C GLY A 398 -27.47 3.65 14.01
N VAL A 399 -27.54 4.66 13.14
CA VAL A 399 -27.01 4.59 11.78
C VAL A 399 -25.49 4.63 11.80
N ILE A 400 -24.86 3.59 11.25
CA ILE A 400 -23.40 3.48 11.20
C ILE A 400 -22.80 4.53 10.26
N LEU A 401 -21.84 5.31 10.78
CA LEU A 401 -21.08 6.35 10.07
C LEU A 401 -19.67 5.88 9.69
N GLY A 402 -19.11 4.95 10.46
CA GLY A 402 -17.97 4.18 10.01
C GLY A 402 -17.39 3.23 11.04
N VAL A 403 -16.52 2.34 10.57
CA VAL A 403 -15.96 1.26 11.37
C VAL A 403 -14.45 1.15 11.20
N ALA A 404 -13.74 0.86 12.29
CA ALA A 404 -12.30 0.63 12.27
C ALA A 404 -11.92 -0.49 13.25
N SER A 405 -11.01 -1.36 12.85
CA SER A 405 -10.50 -2.45 13.70
C SER A 405 -9.06 -2.16 14.11
N ALA A 406 -8.75 -2.37 15.39
CA ALA A 406 -7.36 -2.40 15.85
C ALA A 406 -6.74 -3.77 15.53
N HIS A 407 -7.51 -4.83 15.79
CA HIS A 407 -7.26 -6.23 15.43
C HIS A 407 -8.58 -7.02 15.54
N SER A 408 -8.55 -8.31 15.24
CA SER A 408 -9.74 -9.19 15.21
C SER A 408 -10.47 -9.39 16.53
N SER A 409 -9.98 -8.84 17.64
CA SER A 409 -10.66 -8.88 18.95
C SER A 409 -10.98 -7.49 19.51
N ARG A 410 -10.69 -6.41 18.78
CA ARG A 410 -11.00 -5.04 19.22
C ARG A 410 -11.29 -4.11 18.06
N LEU A 411 -12.44 -3.45 18.11
CA LEU A 411 -12.92 -2.55 17.06
C LEU A 411 -13.60 -1.31 17.65
N ALA A 412 -13.75 -0.29 16.81
CA ALA A 412 -14.54 0.89 17.07
C ALA A 412 -15.59 1.06 15.97
N CYS A 413 -16.81 1.39 16.38
CA CYS A 413 -17.91 1.74 15.48
C CYS A 413 -18.40 3.15 15.83
N ALA A 414 -18.37 4.05 14.87
CA ALA A 414 -18.97 5.37 14.97
C ALA A 414 -20.37 5.33 14.34
N TYR A 415 -21.36 5.81 15.08
CA TYR A 415 -22.75 5.80 14.65
C TYR A 415 -23.48 7.06 15.13
N GLU A 416 -24.56 7.41 14.44
CA GLU A 416 -25.51 8.41 14.90
C GLU A 416 -26.60 7.72 15.74
N PRO A 417 -26.73 8.03 17.04
CA PRO A 417 -27.70 7.38 17.91
C PRO A 417 -29.14 7.55 17.42
N ALA A 418 -29.95 6.49 17.56
CA ALA A 418 -31.36 6.52 17.21
C ALA A 418 -32.10 7.64 17.98
N GLY A 419 -32.94 8.40 17.26
CA GLY A 419 -33.71 9.50 17.83
C GLY A 419 -32.95 10.83 17.98
N THR A 420 -31.75 10.94 17.40
CA THR A 420 -31.03 12.23 17.32
C THR A 420 -31.88 13.26 16.56
N VAL A 421 -32.13 14.42 17.19
CA VAL A 421 -32.85 15.53 16.58
C VAL A 421 -31.84 16.50 15.97
N HIS A 422 -31.84 16.63 14.65
CA HIS A 422 -31.02 17.61 13.98
C HIS A 422 -31.50 19.04 14.33
N HIS A 423 -30.77 19.73 15.21
CA HIS A 423 -31.06 21.10 15.55
C HIS A 423 -30.60 22.06 14.45
N HIS A 424 -31.54 22.74 13.82
CA HIS A 424 -31.25 23.80 12.85
C HIS A 424 -31.08 25.15 13.56
N ARG A 425 -29.97 25.85 13.29
CA ARG A 425 -29.85 27.27 13.66
C ARG A 425 -30.59 28.12 12.63
N PRO A 426 -31.53 29.00 13.04
CA PRO A 426 -32.11 29.99 12.15
C PRO A 426 -31.00 30.87 11.56
N GLY A 427 -30.85 30.89 10.23
CA GLY A 427 -29.85 31.70 9.52
C GLY A 427 -28.61 30.96 8.96
N GLN A 428 -28.47 29.64 9.18
CA GLN A 428 -27.45 28.80 8.52
C GLN A 428 -28.12 27.62 7.80
N GLU A 429 -28.71 27.87 6.63
CA GLU A 429 -29.46 26.86 5.86
C GLU A 429 -28.59 25.75 5.23
N THR A 430 -27.27 25.86 5.31
CA THR A 430 -26.32 24.95 4.65
C THR A 430 -25.61 23.98 5.60
N MET A 431 -25.77 24.14 6.92
CA MET A 431 -25.03 23.36 7.93
C MET A 431 -25.98 22.64 8.88
N GLU A 432 -25.59 21.45 9.30
CA GLU A 432 -26.31 20.58 10.22
C GLU A 432 -25.43 20.19 11.40
N LYS A 433 -26.04 19.99 12.56
CA LYS A 433 -25.36 19.50 13.76
C LYS A 433 -25.63 18.01 13.90
N LEU A 434 -24.55 17.24 13.97
CA LEU A 434 -24.56 15.81 14.15
C LEU A 434 -24.11 15.46 15.57
N SER A 435 -24.79 14.49 16.19
CA SER A 435 -24.32 13.83 17.40
C SER A 435 -23.77 12.46 17.00
N VAL A 436 -22.50 12.22 17.28
CA VAL A 436 -21.82 10.95 16.94
C VAL A 436 -21.44 10.26 18.23
N GLU A 437 -21.78 8.98 18.33
CA GLU A 437 -21.31 8.10 19.38
C GLU A 437 -20.31 7.11 18.78
N ILE A 438 -19.18 6.91 19.46
CA ILE A 438 -18.16 5.95 19.08
C ILE A 438 -18.15 4.89 20.17
N ALA A 439 -18.58 3.67 19.84
CA ALA A 439 -18.49 2.53 20.73
C ALA A 439 -17.25 1.70 20.41
N VAL A 440 -16.51 1.33 21.46
CA VAL A 440 -15.37 0.41 21.37
C VAL A 440 -15.81 -0.96 21.87
N TYR A 441 -15.66 -1.98 21.05
CA TYR A 441 -15.99 -3.36 21.38
C TYR A 441 -14.73 -4.20 21.47
N GLU A 442 -14.72 -5.14 22.40
CA GLU A 442 -13.71 -6.18 22.54
C GLU A 442 -14.37 -7.55 22.76
N CYS A 443 -13.64 -8.63 22.49
CA CYS A 443 -14.12 -9.99 22.78
C CYS A 443 -13.04 -10.86 23.41
N GLU A 444 -11.92 -10.27 23.85
CA GLU A 444 -10.80 -11.02 24.43
C GLU A 444 -11.12 -11.43 25.86
N SER A 445 -11.77 -10.56 26.64
CA SER A 445 -12.14 -10.84 28.03
C SER A 445 -13.11 -12.01 28.17
N THR A 446 -13.94 -12.24 27.14
CA THR A 446 -14.90 -13.34 27.05
C THR A 446 -14.28 -14.59 26.44
N GLY A 447 -13.02 -14.54 26.02
CA GLY A 447 -12.37 -15.62 25.30
C GLY A 447 -12.96 -15.85 23.91
N GLY A 448 -13.55 -14.82 23.29
CA GLY A 448 -14.08 -14.84 21.93
C GLY A 448 -15.49 -15.42 21.77
N VAL A 449 -16.25 -15.56 22.85
CA VAL A 449 -17.64 -16.09 22.80
C VAL A 449 -18.70 -15.01 22.59
N GLU A 450 -18.44 -13.76 22.99
CA GLU A 450 -19.34 -12.62 22.75
C GLU A 450 -18.57 -11.30 22.68
N TRP A 451 -19.16 -10.30 22.03
CA TRP A 451 -18.66 -8.93 22.00
C TRP A 451 -19.14 -8.18 23.24
N THR A 452 -18.21 -7.51 23.92
CA THR A 452 -18.49 -6.64 25.06
C THR A 452 -18.18 -5.20 24.65
N ARG A 453 -19.05 -4.27 25.04
CA ARG A 453 -18.78 -2.85 24.88
C ARG A 453 -17.86 -2.39 26.00
N GLU A 454 -16.62 -2.07 25.65
CA GLU A 454 -15.58 -1.66 26.61
C GLU A 454 -15.66 -0.16 26.93
N ASP A 455 -15.90 0.68 25.92
CA ASP A 455 -15.88 2.13 26.07
C ASP A 455 -16.84 2.83 25.09
N SER A 456 -17.15 4.09 25.37
CA SER A 456 -18.00 4.96 24.56
C SER A 456 -17.50 6.41 24.57
N LEU A 457 -17.26 6.98 23.40
CA LEU A 457 -16.97 8.41 23.24
C LEU A 457 -18.16 9.11 22.59
N HIS A 458 -18.62 10.20 23.20
CA HIS A 458 -19.73 10.99 22.66
C HIS A 458 -19.21 12.32 22.12
N LEU A 459 -19.43 12.56 20.83
CA LEU A 459 -19.10 13.80 20.15
C LEU A 459 -20.38 14.55 19.82
N ARG A 460 -20.57 15.72 20.43
CA ARG A 460 -21.77 16.56 20.25
C ARG A 460 -21.46 17.75 19.36
N ASP A 461 -22.51 18.29 18.73
CA ASP A 461 -22.47 19.54 17.99
C ASP A 461 -21.46 19.57 16.82
N ILE A 462 -21.18 18.41 16.21
CA ILE A 462 -20.30 18.35 15.03
C ILE A 462 -21.01 19.03 13.86
N VAL A 463 -20.41 20.08 13.30
CA VAL A 463 -21.01 20.86 12.22
C VAL A 463 -20.60 20.26 10.88
N ILE A 464 -21.57 19.81 10.11
CA ILE A 464 -21.36 19.23 8.78
C ILE A 464 -22.15 19.98 7.70
N PRO A 465 -21.65 20.03 6.45
CA PRO A 465 -22.45 20.51 5.32
C PRO A 465 -23.65 19.60 5.07
N ARG A 466 -24.83 20.19 4.87
CA ARG A 466 -26.08 19.45 4.60
C ARG A 466 -25.98 18.61 3.33
N GLY A 467 -26.52 17.38 3.38
CA GLY A 467 -26.59 16.46 2.25
C GLY A 467 -25.31 15.66 1.98
N THR A 468 -24.33 15.74 2.87
CA THR A 468 -23.12 14.91 2.79
C THR A 468 -23.43 13.54 3.41
N HIS A 469 -23.22 12.45 2.68
CA HIS A 469 -23.12 11.12 3.30
C HIS A 469 -21.87 11.15 4.17
N VAL A 470 -22.06 11.28 5.48
CA VAL A 470 -20.96 11.43 6.44
C VAL A 470 -20.20 10.13 6.52
N ARG A 471 -18.95 10.12 6.07
CA ARG A 471 -17.99 9.04 6.34
C ARG A 471 -17.00 9.52 7.39
N LEU A 472 -16.41 8.59 8.14
CA LEU A 472 -15.41 8.91 9.16
C LEU A 472 -14.24 9.79 8.63
N GLY A 473 -13.93 9.70 7.34
CA GLY A 473 -12.91 10.52 6.67
C GLY A 473 -13.31 11.96 6.33
N ASP A 474 -14.57 12.35 6.51
CA ASP A 474 -15.07 13.70 6.23
C ASP A 474 -15.00 14.64 7.45
N PHE A 475 -14.65 14.12 8.64
CA PHE A 475 -14.51 14.93 9.85
C PHE A 475 -13.16 15.65 9.89
N ASP A 476 -13.19 16.99 9.92
CA ASP A 476 -12.03 17.81 10.25
C ASP A 476 -11.91 17.88 11.78
N PHE A 477 -10.97 17.12 12.36
CA PHE A 477 -10.77 17.01 13.82
C PHE A 477 -10.37 18.34 14.50
N ASN A 478 -10.22 19.43 13.75
CA ASN A 478 -9.98 20.76 14.30
C ASN A 478 -11.22 21.38 14.98
N ASP A 479 -12.40 20.81 14.80
CA ASP A 479 -13.66 21.31 15.40
C ASP A 479 -14.04 20.64 16.73
N VAL A 480 -13.24 19.69 17.23
CA VAL A 480 -13.43 19.11 18.57
C VAL A 480 -12.76 20.00 19.61
N LYS A 481 -13.55 20.88 20.25
CA LYS A 481 -13.15 21.67 21.42
C LYS A 481 -13.82 21.17 22.68
#